data_AF-A0A1H8Z4N3-F1
#
_entry.id   AF-A0A1H8Z4N3-F1
#
_cell.length_a   1.000
_cell.length_b   1.000
_cell.length_c   1.000
_cell.angle_alpha   90.00
_cell.angle_beta   90.00
_cell.angle_gamma   90.00
#
_symmetry.space_group_name_H-M   'P 1'
#
loop_
_entity.id
_entity.type
_entity.pdbx_description
1 polymer ?
#
loop_
_entity_poly.entity_id
_entity_poly.type
_entity_poly.pdbx_seq_one_letter_code
_entity_poly.pdbx_strand_id
1 'polypeptide(L)' 'MKYERVYMHAWETGSEARAGVKTWMDFYNNKRPHSALGGKPPAVIYWQRNEATQLDQQEQRVA' A
#
# COMPACT_ATOMS: atom_id res chain seq x y z
N MET A 1 -11.77 7.47 -19.77
CA MET A 1 -13.06 7.23 -19.08
C MET A 1 -12.75 6.59 -17.73
N LYS A 2 -12.49 7.42 -16.73
CA LYS A 2 -12.38 7.04 -15.31
C LYS A 2 -13.78 7.23 -14.70
N TYR A 3 -14.10 6.54 -13.61
CA TYR A 3 -15.31 6.71 -12.77
C TYR A 3 -16.57 5.86 -13.09
N GLU A 4 -16.42 4.54 -13.20
CA GLU A 4 -17.60 3.63 -13.20
C GLU A 4 -17.91 2.97 -11.84
N ARG A 5 -17.09 3.20 -10.80
CA ARG A 5 -17.30 2.55 -9.48
C ARG A 5 -17.12 3.46 -8.28
N VAL A 6 -17.41 4.75 -8.45
CA VAL A 6 -17.57 5.68 -7.33
C VAL A 6 -19.08 5.83 -7.16
N TYR A 7 -19.61 5.38 -6.01
CA TYR A 7 -21.02 5.07 -5.68
C TYR A 7 -21.47 3.72 -6.28
N MET A 8 -21.85 2.69 -5.52
CA MET A 8 -22.82 2.70 -4.43
C MET A 8 -22.69 1.39 -3.62
N HIS A 9 -21.66 1.29 -2.78
CA HIS A 9 -21.84 0.59 -1.50
C HIS A 9 -21.95 1.70 -0.47
N ALA A 10 -23.18 2.18 -0.29
CA ALA A 10 -23.54 2.86 0.93
C ALA A 10 -23.34 1.80 2.02
N TRP A 11 -22.16 1.81 2.64
CA TRP A 11 -21.92 1.04 3.84
C TRP A 11 -23.02 1.43 4.82
N GLU A 12 -23.90 0.49 5.12
CA GLU A 12 -25.14 0.72 5.87
C GLU A 12 -24.80 1.24 7.27
N THR A 13 -23.59 0.92 7.75
CA THR A 13 -22.99 1.46 8.96
C THR A 13 -21.53 1.90 8.78
N GLY A 14 -21.08 2.83 9.63
CA GLY A 14 -19.68 3.26 9.66
C GLY A 14 -18.68 2.14 10.01
N SER A 15 -19.14 1.05 10.64
CA SER A 15 -18.30 -0.12 10.91
C SER A 15 -17.98 -0.91 9.65
N GLU A 16 -18.95 -1.06 8.75
CA GLU A 16 -18.71 -1.73 7.47
C GLU A 16 -17.85 -0.86 6.56
N ALA A 17 -18.02 0.46 6.59
CA ALA A 17 -17.15 1.39 5.87
C ALA A 17 -15.68 1.22 6.30
N ARG A 18 -15.42 1.12 7.61
CA ARG A 18 -14.07 0.86 8.13
C ARG A 18 -13.52 -0.50 7.68
N ALA A 19 -14.34 -1.55 7.71
CA ALA A 19 -13.93 -2.88 7.26
C ALA A 19 -13.62 -2.91 5.76
N GLY A 20 -14.44 -2.22 4.96
CA GLY A 20 -14.25 -2.05 3.52
C GLY A 20 -12.99 -1.30 3.17
N VAL A 21 -12.75 -0.16 3.83
CA VAL A 21 -11.52 0.63 3.65
C VAL A 21 -10.30 -0.18 4.05
N LYS A 22 -10.35 -0.90 5.18
CA LYS A 22 -9.24 -1.77 5.61
C LYS A 22 -8.94 -2.83 4.54
N THR A 23 -9.97 -3.52 4.06
CA THR A 23 -9.85 -4.56 3.04
C THR A 23 -9.27 -4.01 1.74
N TRP A 24 -9.74 -2.84 1.31
CA TRP A 24 -9.23 -2.16 0.13
C TRP A 24 -7.77 -1.75 0.28
N MET A 25 -7.40 -1.21 1.44
CA MET A 25 -6.03 -0.80 1.72
C MET A 25 -5.07 -2.01 1.75
N ASP A 26 -5.49 -3.12 2.35
CA ASP A 26 -4.72 -4.37 2.39
C ASP A 26 -4.47 -4.91 0.97
N PHE A 27 -5.49 -4.87 0.10
CA PHE A 27 -5.33 -5.22 -1.32
C PHE A 27 -4.40 -4.26 -2.05
N TYR A 28 -4.61 -2.95 -1.89
CA TYR A 28 -3.81 -1.92 -2.56
C TYR A 28 -2.33 -2.04 -2.22
N ASN A 29 -2.01 -2.21 -0.94
CA ASN A 29 -0.62 -2.25 -0.47
C ASN A 29 0.10 -3.54 -0.87
N ASN A 30 -0.57 -4.69 -0.77
CA ASN A 30 0.09 -6.00 -0.86
C ASN A 30 -0.12 -6.73 -2.18
N LYS A 31 -1.20 -6.45 -2.91
CA LYS A 31 -1.62 -7.26 -4.07
C LYS A 31 -1.74 -6.46 -5.36
N ARG A 32 -1.89 -5.14 -5.28
CA ARG A 32 -2.12 -4.32 -6.48
C ARG A 32 -0.83 -4.17 -7.28
N PRO A 33 -0.78 -4.67 -8.52
CA PRO A 33 0.37 -4.44 -9.38
C PRO A 33 0.43 -2.96 -9.76
N HIS A 34 1.59 -2.33 -9.57
CA HIS A 34 1.81 -0.93 -9.91
C HIS A 34 2.76 -0.82 -11.09
N SER A 35 2.27 -0.39 -12.27
CA SER A 35 3.08 -0.33 -13.51
C SER A 35 4.32 0.55 -13.37
N ALA A 36 4.22 1.68 -12.66
CA ALA A 36 5.39 2.53 -12.36
C ALA A 36 6.43 1.88 -11.44
N LEU A 37 6.06 0.80 -10.73
CA LEU A 37 6.94 0.01 -9.86
C LEU A 37 7.32 -1.34 -10.49
N GLY A 38 7.24 -1.45 -11.82
CA GLY A 38 7.54 -2.68 -12.55
C GLY A 38 6.57 -3.82 -12.24
N GLY A 39 5.32 -3.50 -11.90
CA GLY A 39 4.29 -4.48 -11.53
C GLY A 39 4.35 -4.95 -10.08
N LYS A 40 5.30 -4.46 -9.28
CA LYS A 40 5.40 -4.82 -7.86
C LYS A 40 4.37 -4.07 -7.01
N PRO A 41 3.87 -4.69 -5.92
CA PRO A 41 3.04 -4.00 -4.95
C PRO A 41 3.81 -2.89 -4.22
N PRO A 42 3.14 -1.80 -3.81
CA PRO A 42 3.75 -0.72 -3.04
C PRO A 42 4.48 -1.19 -1.77
N ALA A 43 3.96 -2.22 -1.10
CA ALA A 43 4.60 -2.78 0.09
C ALA A 43 6.02 -3.27 -0.19
N VAL A 44 6.25 -4.00 -1.28
CA VAL A 44 7.58 -4.52 -1.60
C VAL A 44 8.61 -3.39 -1.70
N ILE A 45 8.24 -2.27 -2.30
CA ILE A 45 9.13 -1.12 -2.47
C ILE A 45 9.40 -0.40 -1.14
N TYR A 46 8.39 -0.24 -0.29
CA TYR A 46 8.55 0.43 1.00
C TYR A 46 9.45 -0.37 1.95
N TRP A 47 9.32 -1.69 2.00
CA TRP A 47 10.17 -2.54 2.85
C TRP A 47 11.62 -2.53 2.36
N GLN A 48 11.84 -2.65 1.04
CA GLN A 48 13.18 -2.56 0.44
C GLN A 48 13.87 -1.23 0.75
N ARG A 49 13.13 -0.12 0.69
CA ARG A 49 13.68 1.20 1.03
C ARG A 49 14.05 1.31 2.51
N ASN A 50 13.24 0.76 3.40
CA ASN A 50 13.52 0.78 4.84
C ASN A 50 14.75 -0.07 5.18
N GLU A 51 14.88 -1.25 4.58
CA GLU A 51 16.07 -2.10 4.75
C GLU A 51 17.35 -1.39 4.29
N ALA A 52 17.32 -0.79 3.09
CA ALA A 52 18.45 0.00 2.59
C ALA A 52 18.80 1.16 3.53
N THR A 53 17.79 1.90 4.00
CA THR A 53 18.00 3.03 4.93
C THR A 53 18.64 2.56 6.25
N GLN A 54 18.26 1.40 6.76
CA GLN A 54 18.83 0.87 8.00
C GLN A 54 20.26 0.35 7.82
N LEU A 55 20.57 -0.27 6.68
CA LEU A 55 21.93 -0.70 6.35
C LEU A 55 22.87 0.51 6.23
N ASP A 56 22.46 1.55 5.50
CA ASP A 56 23.24 2.79 5.36
C ASP A 56 23.51 3.44 6.73
N GLN A 57 22.50 3.49 7.61
CA GLN A 57 22.65 4.01 8.97
C GLN A 57 23.58 3.17 9.84
N GLN A 58 23.64 1.86 9.62
CA GLN A 58 24.51 0.98 10.38
C GLN A 58 25.97 1.10 9.92
N GLU A 59 26.23 1.20 8.61
CA GLU A 59 27.58 1.43 8.08
C GLU A 59 28.17 2.76 8.57
N GLN A 60 27.35 3.83 8.60
CA GLN A 60 27.76 5.14 9.15
C GLN A 60 28.06 5.14 10.65
N ARG A 61 27.56 4.16 11.42
CA ARG A 61 27.84 4.04 12.86
C ARG A 61 29.08 3.21 13.17
N VAL A 62 29.54 2.40 12.21
CA VAL A 62 30.70 1.50 12.38
C VAL A 62 31.99 2.14 11.85
N ALA A 63 31.89 3.15 10.97
CA ALA A 63 32.98 4.02 10.55
C ALA A 63 33.33 5.07 11.62
#